data_AF-A0A6I9PI12-F1
#
_entry.id   AF-A0A6I9PI12-F1
#
_cell.length_a   1.000
_cell.length_b   1.000
_cell.length_c   1.000
_cell.angle_alpha   90.00
_cell.angle_beta   90.00
_cell.angle_gamma   90.00
#
_symmetry.space_group_name_H-M   'P 1'
#
loop_
_entity.id
_entity.type
_entity.pdbx_description
1 polymer ?
#
loop_
_entity_poly.entity_id
_entity_poly.type
_entity_poly.pdbx_seq_one_letter_code
_entity_poly.pdbx_strand_id
1 'polypeptide(L)'
;MSGGREVQLPLQQVAPSLTTPLSVVPPPNRQANPWPPSDPASSQGSPAGFLPLHGGFRDHFVEPPEPKYCCEACRLVLCQPRQTECGHRFCQSCISDLLRY
;
A
#
# COMPACT_ATOMS: atom_id res chain seq x y z
N MET A 1 -49.73 -18.26 3.05
CA MET A 1 -49.19 -16.92 2.76
C MET A 1 -47.78 -16.87 3.30
N SER A 2 -46.80 -16.85 2.39
CA SER A 2 -45.44 -16.29 2.54
C SER A 2 -44.64 -16.80 1.34
N GLY A 3 -44.55 -15.96 0.31
CA GLY A 3 -43.78 -16.23 -0.90
C GLY A 3 -42.29 -16.05 -0.62
N GLY A 4 -41.53 -17.13 -0.74
CA GLY A 4 -40.08 -17.07 -0.90
C GLY A 4 -39.77 -16.87 -2.38
N ARG A 5 -39.19 -15.73 -2.73
CA ARG A 5 -38.61 -15.51 -4.06
C ARG A 5 -37.21 -16.11 -4.08
N GLU A 6 -37.07 -17.29 -4.67
CA GLU A 6 -35.78 -17.88 -5.00
C GLU A 6 -35.23 -17.16 -6.25
N VAL A 7 -34.08 -16.50 -6.11
CA VAL A 7 -33.38 -15.90 -7.26
C VAL A 7 -32.31 -16.88 -7.73
N GLN A 8 -32.68 -17.70 -8.71
CA GLN A 8 -31.77 -18.61 -9.41
C GLN A 8 -30.78 -17.76 -10.23
N LEU A 9 -29.55 -17.60 -9.73
CA LEU A 9 -28.45 -17.02 -10.52
C LEU A 9 -28.07 -18.04 -11.61
N PRO A 10 -28.17 -17.71 -12.92
CA PRO A 10 -27.82 -18.65 -13.97
C PRO A 10 -26.30 -18.89 -13.95
N LEU A 11 -25.92 -20.16 -13.70
CA LEU A 11 -24.55 -20.64 -13.82
C LEU A 11 -24.23 -20.89 -15.28
N GLN A 12 -23.99 -19.81 -16.04
CA GLN A 12 -23.44 -19.84 -17.39
C GLN A 12 -22.45 -18.65 -17.44
N GLN A 13 -21.20 -18.75 -17.87
CA GLN A 13 -20.64 -19.52 -18.97
C GLN A 13 -19.15 -19.75 -18.72
N VAL A 14 -18.64 -20.94 -19.08
CA VAL A 14 -17.20 -21.20 -19.24
C VAL A 14 -16.68 -20.27 -20.33
N ALA A 15 -15.78 -19.35 -19.97
CA ALA A 15 -15.06 -18.55 -20.95
C ALA A 15 -14.08 -19.45 -21.72
N PRO A 16 -14.04 -19.37 -23.07
CA PRO A 16 -13.10 -20.16 -23.86
C PRO A 16 -11.67 -19.79 -23.50
N SER A 17 -10.82 -20.81 -23.34
CA SER A 17 -9.39 -20.69 -23.13
C SER A 17 -8.74 -19.99 -24.33
N LEU A 18 -8.62 -18.66 -24.27
CA LEU A 18 -7.82 -17.89 -25.21
C LEU A 18 -6.37 -17.91 -24.73
N THR A 19 -5.63 -18.94 -25.15
CA THR A 19 -4.17 -18.91 -25.16
C THR A 19 -3.72 -17.75 -26.05
N THR A 20 -3.46 -16.61 -25.44
CA THR A 20 -2.84 -15.47 -26.10
C THR A 20 -1.38 -15.45 -25.64
N PRO A 21 -0.38 -15.54 -26.53
CA PRO A 21 1.00 -15.32 -26.11
C PRO A 21 1.11 -13.88 -25.60
N LEU A 22 1.54 -13.73 -24.34
CA LEU A 22 1.93 -12.46 -23.75
C LEU A 22 3.09 -11.88 -24.57
N SER A 23 2.78 -11.12 -25.61
CA SER A 23 3.70 -10.09 -26.06
C SER A 23 3.69 -9.04 -24.96
N VAL A 24 4.76 -9.02 -24.16
CA VAL A 24 5.03 -7.97 -23.18
C VAL A 24 5.12 -6.65 -23.94
N VAL A 25 4.00 -5.96 -24.05
CA VAL A 25 3.98 -4.54 -24.41
C VAL A 25 4.02 -3.79 -23.07
N PRO A 26 5.16 -3.18 -22.70
CA PRO A 26 5.18 -2.34 -21.51
C PRO A 26 4.18 -1.19 -21.71
N PRO A 27 3.44 -0.77 -20.66
CA PRO A 27 2.52 0.36 -20.76
C PRO A 27 3.30 1.60 -21.22
N PRO A 28 2.74 2.41 -22.15
CA PRO A 28 3.42 3.60 -22.60
C PRO A 28 3.48 4.59 -21.45
N ASN A 29 4.71 4.86 -21.02
CA ASN A 29 5.10 6.02 -20.22
C ASN A 29 4.48 6.11 -18.81
N ARG A 30 4.90 5.22 -17.90
CA ARG A 30 4.94 5.60 -16.48
C ARG A 30 6.03 6.66 -16.36
N GLN A 31 5.64 7.93 -16.24
CA GLN A 31 6.55 9.05 -15.99
C GLN A 31 7.54 8.61 -14.91
N ALA A 32 8.83 8.57 -15.28
CA ALA A 32 9.88 8.15 -14.37
C ALA A 32 9.81 9.04 -13.13
N ASN A 33 9.92 8.44 -11.95
CA ASN A 33 10.04 9.23 -10.74
C ASN A 33 11.30 10.10 -10.92
N PRO A 34 11.23 11.45 -10.81
CA PRO A 34 12.35 12.34 -11.12
C PRO A 34 13.54 12.22 -10.16
N TRP A 35 13.40 11.36 -9.15
CA TRP A 35 14.44 11.05 -8.19
C TRP A 35 15.44 10.07 -8.80
N PRO A 36 16.75 10.37 -8.72
CA PRO A 36 17.76 9.43 -9.18
C PRO A 36 17.63 8.11 -8.41
N PRO A 37 17.83 6.95 -9.05
CA PRO A 37 17.93 5.69 -8.34
C PRO A 37 19.06 5.81 -7.32
N SER A 38 18.75 5.58 -6.03
CA SER A 38 19.74 5.68 -4.97
C SER A 38 20.91 4.73 -5.26
N ASP A 39 22.11 5.28 -5.45
CA ASP A 39 23.33 4.50 -5.64
C ASP A 39 23.63 3.64 -4.39
N PRO A 40 23.85 2.32 -4.53
CA PRO A 40 24.15 1.44 -3.40
C PRO A 40 25.58 1.62 -2.83
N ALA A 41 26.37 2.59 -3.31
CA ALA A 41 27.81 2.68 -3.05
C ALA A 41 28.26 3.74 -2.02
N SER A 42 27.34 4.37 -1.26
CA SER A 42 27.72 5.24 -0.12
C SER A 42 27.20 4.66 1.19
N SER A 43 27.83 3.57 1.61
CA SER A 43 27.56 2.89 2.88
C SER A 43 28.46 3.45 3.97
N GLN A 44 28.11 4.61 4.56
CA GLN A 44 28.59 5.01 5.89
C GLN A 44 27.45 5.69 6.67
N GLY A 45 26.52 4.84 7.10
CA GLY A 45 25.37 5.17 7.92
C GLY A 45 24.40 4.01 7.78
N SER A 46 24.07 3.34 8.87
CA SER A 46 23.06 2.27 8.87
C SER A 46 21.86 2.69 8.02
N PRO A 47 21.22 1.80 7.22
CA PRO A 47 19.93 2.13 6.59
C PRO A 47 18.85 2.52 7.61
N ALA A 48 19.12 2.34 8.92
CA ALA A 48 18.34 2.82 10.05
C ALA A 48 18.57 4.30 10.45
N GLY A 49 19.50 5.03 9.83
CA GLY A 49 19.88 6.38 10.29
C GLY A 49 18.79 7.45 10.11
N PHE A 50 17.86 7.23 9.18
CA PHE A 50 16.80 8.19 8.85
C PHE A 50 15.38 7.66 9.06
N LEU A 51 15.22 6.37 9.39
CA LEU A 51 13.90 5.78 9.61
C LEU A 51 13.58 5.74 11.11
N PRO A 52 12.40 6.21 11.54
CA PRO A 52 11.92 6.03 12.90
C PRO A 52 11.94 4.55 13.32
N LEU A 53 12.54 4.25 14.48
CA LEU A 53 12.55 2.90 15.04
C LEU A 53 11.12 2.38 15.30
N HIS A 54 10.23 3.28 15.71
CA HIS A 54 8.84 2.97 16.00
C HIS A 54 7.92 4.14 15.65
N GLY A 55 6.71 3.84 15.17
CA GLY A 55 5.73 4.84 14.78
C GLY A 55 6.06 5.51 13.44
N GLY A 56 5.58 6.74 13.28
CA GLY A 56 5.79 7.57 12.09
C GLY A 56 6.87 8.64 12.31
N PHE A 57 7.09 9.47 11.30
CA PHE A 57 8.05 10.57 11.35
C PHE A 57 7.57 11.68 12.29
N ARG A 58 8.49 12.20 13.11
CA ARG A 58 8.23 13.27 14.11
C ARG A 58 8.82 14.62 13.69
N ASP A 59 9.33 14.69 12.48
CA ASP A 59 9.98 15.86 11.91
C ASP A 59 8.99 17.01 11.72
N HIS A 60 9.53 18.23 11.68
CA HIS A 60 8.76 19.40 11.30
C HIS A 60 8.67 19.49 9.78
N PHE A 61 7.47 19.24 9.25
CA PHE A 61 7.19 19.38 7.83
C PHE A 61 6.98 20.85 7.48
N VAL A 62 7.49 21.27 6.31
CA VAL A 62 7.31 22.63 5.79
C VAL A 62 5.83 22.96 5.59
N GLU A 63 5.08 21.99 5.05
CA GLU A 63 3.63 22.05 4.94
C GLU A 63 2.99 21.02 5.88
N PRO A 64 1.83 21.33 6.50
CA PRO A 64 1.11 20.36 7.31
C PRO A 64 0.76 19.11 6.50
N PRO A 65 1.10 17.90 6.97
CA PRO A 65 0.80 16.68 6.24
C PRO A 65 -0.71 16.45 6.18
N GLU A 66 -1.21 16.12 4.98
CA GLU A 66 -2.62 15.74 4.81
C GLU A 66 -2.93 14.45 5.58
N PRO A 67 -4.17 14.28 6.11
CA PRO A 67 -4.55 13.11 6.91
C PRO A 67 -4.31 11.76 6.21
N LYS A 68 -4.44 11.70 4.89
CA LYS A 68 -4.20 10.47 4.08
C LYS A 68 -2.76 9.96 4.11
N TYR A 69 -1.82 10.80 4.57
CA TYR A 69 -0.41 10.47 4.75
C TYR A 69 -0.06 10.15 6.22
N CYS A 70 -1.04 10.20 7.11
CA CYS A 70 -0.85 9.92 8.53
C CYS A 70 -1.27 8.50 8.90
N CYS A 71 -0.60 7.94 9.89
CA CYS A 71 -0.94 6.66 10.49
C CYS A 71 -2.19 6.78 11.37
N GLU A 72 -3.15 5.87 11.23
CA GLU A 72 -4.38 5.89 12.05
C GLU A 72 -4.11 5.67 13.55
N ALA A 73 -3.04 4.93 13.89
CA ALA A 73 -2.69 4.61 15.27
C ALA A 73 -1.87 5.72 15.97
N CYS A 74 -0.76 6.15 15.36
CA CYS A 74 0.15 7.11 16.00
C CYS A 74 -0.04 8.56 15.53
N ARG A 75 -0.89 8.80 14.52
CA ARG A 75 -1.22 10.12 13.94
C ARG A 75 -0.02 10.91 13.38
N LEU A 76 1.11 10.24 13.21
CA LEU A 76 2.31 10.77 12.57
C LEU A 76 2.36 10.38 11.08
N VAL A 77 3.20 11.05 10.31
CA VAL A 77 3.43 10.70 8.90
C VAL A 77 3.94 9.26 8.79
N LEU A 78 3.34 8.48 7.90
CA LEU A 78 3.56 7.04 7.79
C LEU A 78 5.05 6.68 7.57
N CYS A 79 5.61 5.86 8.47
CA CYS A 79 6.88 5.18 8.24
C CYS A 79 6.60 3.73 7.83
N GLN A 80 7.13 3.32 6.68
CA GLN A 80 6.89 2.01 6.08
C GLN A 80 5.38 1.67 6.04
N PRO A 81 4.57 2.42 5.26
CA PRO A 81 3.12 2.31 5.29
C PRO A 81 2.61 0.90 4.95
N ARG A 82 1.55 0.50 5.64
CA ARG A 82 0.73 -0.70 5.35
C ARG A 82 -0.72 -0.29 5.26
N GLN A 83 -1.45 -0.92 4.34
CA GLN A 83 -2.85 -0.65 4.10
C GLN A 83 -3.65 -1.93 4.29
N THR A 84 -4.74 -1.86 5.04
CA THR A 84 -5.66 -2.98 5.25
C THR A 84 -6.66 -3.09 4.08
N GLU A 85 -7.37 -4.21 4.01
CA GLU A 85 -8.43 -4.40 3.00
C GLU A 85 -9.55 -3.36 3.13
N CYS A 86 -9.83 -2.89 4.34
CA CYS A 86 -10.78 -1.79 4.58
C CYS A 86 -10.22 -0.39 4.28
N GLY A 87 -8.97 -0.29 3.81
CA GLY A 87 -8.38 0.96 3.32
C GLY A 87 -7.64 1.81 4.35
N HIS A 88 -7.68 1.46 5.64
CA HIS A 88 -6.96 2.19 6.69
C HIS A 88 -5.44 1.99 6.58
N ARG A 89 -4.68 3.03 6.91
CA ARG A 89 -3.22 3.06 6.76
C ARG A 89 -2.50 3.18 8.10
N PHE A 90 -1.42 2.41 8.25
CA PHE A 90 -0.64 2.32 9.47
C PHE A 90 0.86 2.29 9.16
N CYS A 91 1.71 2.70 10.10
CA CYS A 91 3.13 2.34 10.06
C CYS A 91 3.30 0.83 10.25
N GLN A 92 4.35 0.24 9.66
CA GLN A 92 4.65 -1.20 9.82
C GLN A 92 4.73 -1.60 11.31
N SER A 93 5.43 -0.81 12.13
CA SER A 93 5.56 -1.05 13.57
C SER A 93 4.20 -0.96 14.28
N CYS A 94 3.40 0.07 13.99
CA CYS A 94 2.09 0.27 14.58
C CYS A 94 1.11 -0.88 14.28
N ILE A 95 1.01 -1.33 13.03
CA ILE A 95 0.09 -2.43 12.70
C ILE A 95 0.59 -3.76 13.27
N SER A 96 1.91 -3.97 13.32
CA SER A 96 2.48 -5.16 13.94
C SER A 96 2.12 -5.25 15.42
N ASP A 97 2.11 -4.13 16.14
CA ASP A 97 1.72 -4.10 17.54
C ASP A 97 0.22 -4.30 17.72
N LEU A 98 -0.62 -3.70 16.87
CA LEU A 98 -2.08 -3.89 16.93
C LEU A 98 -2.50 -5.34 16.68
N LEU A 99 -1.80 -6.06 15.81
CA LEU A 99 -2.09 -7.46 15.48
C LEU A 99 -1.49 -8.47 16.48
N ARG A 100 -0.66 -8.01 17.42
CA ARG A 100 -0.10 -8.85 18.50
C ARG A 100 -1.02 -8.96 19.71
N TYR A 101 -2.02 -8.08 19.82
CA TYR A 101 -3.06 -8.12 20.85
C TYR A 101 -4.28 -8.88 20.35
#